data_AF-A0A6P5TNJ9-F1
#
_entry.id   AF-A0A6P5TNJ9-F1
#
_cell.length_a   1.000
_cell.length_b   1.000
_cell.length_c   1.000
_cell.angle_alpha   90.00
_cell.angle_beta   90.00
_cell.angle_gamma   90.00
#
_symmetry.space_group_name_H-M   'P 1'
#
loop_
_entity.id
_entity.type
_entity.pdbx_description
1 polymer ?
#
loop_
_entity_poly.entity_id
_entity_poly.type
_entity_poly.pdbx_seq_one_letter_code
_entity_poly.pdbx_strand_id
1 'polypeptide(L)'
;MPGVEDGTARFLELLAGIRNGEHTLPSSFVYLLIPDLYSNHDPVYFVGTKKFFSKMGLACHIAKIQSEASVEYNAWELKQYIEELYWGSGKRVMLLGQSKDIY
;
A
#
# COMPACT_ATOMS: atom_id res chain seq x y z
N MET A 1 0.41 12.79 7.05
CA MET A 1 -0.78 13.66 7.07
C MET A 1 -1.32 13.64 8.48
N PRO A 2 -1.69 14.81 9.05
CA PRO A 2 -2.48 14.81 10.28
C PRO A 2 -3.81 14.10 10.00
N GLY A 3 -4.28 13.31 10.97
CA GLY A 3 -5.61 12.69 10.91
C GLY A 3 -6.69 13.73 10.65
N VAL A 4 -7.77 13.29 10.02
CA VAL A 4 -8.96 14.11 9.79
C VAL A 4 -10.11 13.41 10.49
N GLU A 5 -10.82 14.16 11.33
CA GLU A 5 -11.99 13.66 12.05
C GLU A 5 -13.22 13.69 11.14
N ASP A 6 -14.01 12.62 11.17
CA ASP A 6 -15.25 12.50 10.42
C ASP A 6 -16.24 13.62 10.79
N GLY A 7 -17.04 14.07 9.82
CA GLY A 7 -18.01 15.16 9.99
C GLY A 7 -17.42 16.57 10.07
N THR A 8 -16.10 16.74 10.11
CA THR A 8 -15.47 18.08 10.08
C THR A 8 -15.55 18.72 8.69
N ALA A 9 -15.48 20.05 8.62
CA ALA A 9 -15.46 20.77 7.34
C ALA A 9 -14.33 20.29 6.41
N ARG A 10 -13.14 20.03 6.97
CA ARG A 10 -12.00 19.48 6.24
C ARG A 10 -12.27 18.07 5.72
N PHE A 11 -12.97 17.23 6.48
CA PHE A 11 -13.38 15.91 6.03
C PHE A 11 -14.33 16.01 4.83
N LEU A 12 -15.36 16.85 4.92
CA LEU A 12 -16.34 17.03 3.85
C LEU A 12 -15.72 17.59 2.57
N GLU A 13 -14.79 18.53 2.70
CA GLU A 13 -14.01 19.08 1.58
C GLU A 13 -13.19 17.99 0.87
N LEU A 14 -12.43 17.20 1.64
CA LEU A 14 -11.65 16.09 1.09
C LEU A 14 -12.55 15.03 0.44
N LEU A 15 -13.69 14.71 1.06
CA LEU A 15 -14.66 13.76 0.53
C LEU A 15 -15.27 14.25 -0.79
N ALA A 16 -15.58 15.55 -0.90
CA ALA A 16 -16.06 16.16 -2.13
C ALA A 16 -15.00 16.09 -3.25
N GLY A 17 -13.73 16.40 -2.95
CA GLY A 17 -12.62 16.25 -3.88
C GLY A 17 -12.47 14.82 -4.40
N ILE A 18 -12.49 13.83 -3.49
CA ILE A 18 -12.42 12.40 -3.87
C ILE A 18 -13.59 12.00 -4.78
N ARG A 19 -14.82 12.44 -4.46
CA ARG A 19 -16.02 12.19 -5.29
C ARG A 19 -15.92 12.81 -6.68
N ASN A 20 -15.17 13.91 -6.80
CA ASN A 20 -14.90 14.59 -8.07
C ASN A 20 -13.64 14.05 -8.80
N GLY A 21 -13.05 12.96 -8.32
CA GLY A 21 -11.91 12.29 -8.96
C GLY A 21 -10.54 12.81 -8.54
N GLU A 22 -10.45 13.66 -7.53
CA GLU A 22 -9.17 14.10 -6.95
C GLU A 22 -8.59 12.98 -6.08
N HIS A 23 -7.77 12.14 -6.71
CA HIS A 23 -7.02 11.10 -6.03
C HIS A 23 -5.59 11.56 -5.83
N THR A 24 -5.25 12.00 -4.61
CA THR A 24 -3.89 12.41 -4.26
C THR A 24 -3.35 11.52 -3.16
N LEU A 25 -2.09 11.14 -3.32
CA LEU A 25 -1.34 10.35 -2.35
C LEU A 25 0.03 11.01 -2.15
N PRO A 26 0.56 11.05 -0.92
CA PRO A 26 1.80 11.75 -0.62
C PRO A 26 3.00 11.04 -1.25
N SER A 27 3.79 11.78 -2.05
CA SER A 27 5.03 11.29 -2.67
C SER A 27 6.21 11.15 -1.70
N SER A 28 6.01 11.44 -0.40
CA SER A 28 6.98 11.29 0.67
C SER A 28 7.12 9.86 1.20
N PHE A 29 6.32 8.93 0.69
CA PHE A 29 6.40 7.51 1.00
C PHE A 29 6.81 6.68 -0.21
N VAL A 30 7.35 5.48 0.08
CA VAL A 30 7.35 4.36 -0.86
C VAL A 30 6.19 3.45 -0.48
N TYR A 31 5.37 3.05 -1.44
CA TYR A 31 4.22 2.19 -1.19
C TYR A 31 4.59 0.72 -1.43
N LEU A 32 4.30 -0.14 -0.46
CA LEU A 32 4.53 -1.57 -0.55
C LEU A 32 3.20 -2.31 -0.43
N LEU A 33 2.77 -2.92 -1.54
CA LEU A 33 1.56 -3.73 -1.60
C LEU A 33 1.87 -5.15 -1.12
N ILE A 34 1.19 -5.62 -0.08
CA ILE A 34 1.39 -6.95 0.50
C ILE A 34 0.21 -7.84 0.06
N PRO A 35 0.43 -8.83 -0.83
CA PRO A 35 -0.61 -9.78 -1.21
C PRO A 35 -0.97 -10.70 -0.04
N ASP A 36 -2.21 -11.18 -0.03
CA ASP A 36 -2.68 -12.11 1.00
C ASP A 36 -2.12 -13.52 0.77
N LEU A 37 -1.91 -14.26 1.86
CA LEU A 37 -1.24 -15.57 1.88
C LEU A 37 -1.98 -16.63 1.05
N TYR A 38 -3.31 -16.46 0.89
CA TYR A 38 -4.18 -17.39 0.17
C TYR A 38 -4.63 -16.88 -1.20
N SER A 39 -4.37 -15.61 -1.54
CA SER A 39 -4.69 -15.05 -2.84
C SER A 39 -3.57 -15.35 -3.84
N ASN A 40 -3.32 -16.64 -4.11
CA ASN A 40 -2.61 -17.05 -5.32
C ASN A 40 -3.45 -16.79 -6.59
N HIS A 41 -4.70 -16.32 -6.43
CA HIS A 41 -5.56 -15.92 -7.51
C HIS A 41 -5.42 -14.42 -7.81
N ASP A 42 -4.68 -14.20 -8.89
CA ASP A 42 -4.55 -13.01 -9.73
C ASP A 42 -3.51 -11.94 -9.34
N PRO A 43 -2.27 -12.06 -9.87
CA PRO A 43 -1.28 -10.97 -9.90
C PRO A 43 -1.84 -9.69 -10.55
N VAL A 44 -2.92 -9.79 -11.33
CA VAL A 44 -3.52 -8.70 -12.10
C VAL A 44 -4.01 -7.56 -11.22
N TYR A 45 -4.54 -7.83 -10.02
CA TYR A 45 -5.03 -6.76 -9.13
C TYR A 45 -3.89 -5.86 -8.66
N PHE A 46 -2.83 -6.44 -8.11
CA PHE A 46 -1.67 -5.68 -7.63
C PHE A 46 -0.88 -5.05 -8.77
N VAL A 47 -0.84 -5.68 -9.95
CA VAL A 47 -0.26 -5.07 -11.16
C VAL A 47 -1.08 -3.85 -11.61
N GLY A 48 -2.41 -3.93 -11.57
CA GLY A 48 -3.30 -2.81 -11.87
C GLY A 48 -3.11 -1.65 -10.89
N THR A 49 -3.10 -1.94 -9.59
CA THR A 49 -2.86 -0.95 -8.52
C THR A 49 -1.47 -0.33 -8.65
N LYS A 50 -0.41 -1.13 -8.86
CA LYS A 50 0.93 -0.62 -9.11
C LYS A 50 0.99 0.30 -10.33
N LYS A 51 0.30 -0.04 -11.42
CA LYS A 51 0.22 0.79 -12.63
C LYS A 51 -0.49 2.13 -12.34
N PHE A 52 -1.52 2.12 -11.50
CA PHE A 52 -2.19 3.34 -11.07
C PHE A 52 -1.26 4.26 -10.26
N PHE A 53 -0.55 3.71 -9.27
CA PHE A 53 0.44 4.48 -8.49
C PHE A 53 1.56 5.03 -9.37
N SER A 54 2.02 4.24 -10.34
CA SER A 54 3.03 4.68 -11.31
C SER A 54 2.53 5.84 -12.17
N LYS A 55 1.26 5.84 -12.60
CA LYS A 55 0.66 6.99 -13.34
C LYS A 55 0.60 8.27 -12.50
N MET A 56 0.51 8.14 -11.18
CA MET A 56 0.57 9.26 -10.24
C MET A 56 2.00 9.72 -9.91
N GLY A 57 3.03 9.08 -10.48
CA GLY A 57 4.44 9.37 -10.16
C GLY A 57 4.88 8.86 -8.78
N LEU A 58 4.18 7.87 -8.22
CA LEU A 58 4.48 7.32 -6.90
C LEU A 58 5.33 6.05 -7.00
N ALA A 59 6.33 5.94 -6.13
CA ALA A 59 7.12 4.72 -6.00
C ALA A 59 6.26 3.63 -5.35
N CYS A 60 6.04 2.53 -6.07
CA CYS A 60 5.19 1.44 -5.63
C CYS A 60 5.81 0.07 -5.95
N HIS A 61 5.82 -0.80 -4.95
CA HIS A 61 6.38 -2.15 -5.00
C HIS A 61 5.34 -3.18 -4.57
N ILE A 62 5.54 -4.43 -4.97
CA ILE A 62 4.69 -5.55 -4.56
C ILE A 62 5.61 -6.51 -3.80
N ALA A 63 5.27 -6.79 -2.54
CA ALA A 63 5.99 -7.77 -1.73
C ALA A 63 5.77 -9.17 -2.30
N LYS A 64 6.78 -10.02 -2.14
CA LYS A 64 6.64 -11.46 -2.39
C LYS A 64 6.39 -12.14 -1.06
N ILE A 65 5.30 -12.89 -0.98
CA ILE A 65 4.95 -13.70 0.18
C ILE A 65 4.95 -15.15 -0.26
N GLN A 66 5.51 -16.02 0.57
CA GLN A 66 5.53 -17.46 0.32
C GLN A 66 4.37 -18.10 1.09
N SER A 67 3.38 -18.62 0.36
CA SER A 67 2.14 -19.18 0.92
C SER A 67 2.38 -20.43 1.79
N GLU A 68 3.43 -21.19 1.50
CA GLU A 68 3.81 -22.40 2.26
C GLU A 68 4.77 -22.09 3.43
N ALA A 69 5.27 -20.86 3.53
CA ALA A 69 6.20 -20.47 4.59
C ALA A 69 5.48 -19.99 5.84
N SER A 70 6.17 -20.05 6.98
CA SER A 70 5.63 -19.57 8.25
C SER A 70 5.43 -18.05 8.25
N VAL A 71 4.58 -17.57 9.17
CA VAL A 71 4.36 -16.14 9.36
C VAL A 71 5.66 -15.44 9.75
N GLU A 72 6.48 -16.07 10.60
CA GLU A 72 7.77 -15.55 11.05
C GLU A 72 8.75 -15.37 9.88
N TYR A 73 8.81 -16.36 8.98
CA TYR A 73 9.68 -16.30 7.81
C TYR A 73 9.25 -15.16 6.87
N ASN A 74 7.95 -15.09 6.54
CA ASN A 74 7.42 -14.02 5.69
C ASN A 74 7.59 -12.63 6.33
N ALA A 75 7.45 -12.51 7.65
CA ALA A 75 7.70 -11.27 8.38
C ALA A 75 9.18 -10.85 8.32
N TRP A 76 10.10 -11.82 8.39
CA TRP A 76 11.53 -11.55 8.26
C TRP A 76 11.91 -11.08 6.84
N GLU A 77 11.42 -11.75 5.81
CA GLU A 77 11.61 -11.34 4.41
C GLU A 77 11.03 -9.93 4.16
N LEU A 78 9.81 -9.67 4.65
CA LEU A 78 9.18 -8.35 4.55
C LEU A 78 10.00 -7.27 5.25
N LYS A 79 10.52 -7.57 6.45
CA LYS A 79 11.41 -6.65 7.17
C LYS A 79 12.61 -6.27 6.31
N GLN A 80 13.32 -7.25 5.77
CA GLN A 80 14.50 -7.01 4.92
C GLN A 80 14.16 -6.16 3.70
N TYR A 81 12.99 -6.42 3.08
CA TYR A 81 12.57 -5.65 1.91
C TYR A 81 12.21 -4.19 2.25
N ILE A 82 11.53 -3.95 3.37
CA ILE A 82 11.22 -2.60 3.86
C ILE A 82 12.51 -1.81 4.12
N GLU A 83 13.47 -2.47 4.75
CA GLU A 83 14.79 -1.96 5.07
C GLU A 83 15.54 -1.53 3.79
N GLU A 84 15.59 -2.39 2.77
CA GLU A 84 16.17 -2.07 1.46
C GLU A 84 15.52 -0.86 0.79
N LEU A 85 14.18 -0.79 0.77
CA LEU A 85 13.44 0.33 0.20
C LEU A 85 13.73 1.64 0.94
N TYR A 86 13.84 1.59 2.27
CA TYR A 86 14.19 2.75 3.08
C TYR A 86 15.61 3.24 2.78
N TRP A 87 16.60 2.35 2.76
CA TRP A 87 17.99 2.74 2.46
C TRP A 87 18.17 3.25 1.04
N GLY A 88 17.46 2.66 0.06
CA GLY A 88 17.55 3.09 -1.34
C GLY A 88 16.87 4.42 -1.63
N SER A 89 15.86 4.83 -0.85
CA SER A 89 15.05 6.02 -1.14
C SER A 89 15.13 7.14 -0.10
N GLY A 90 15.57 6.84 1.12
CA GLY A 90 15.49 7.72 2.29
C GLY A 90 14.05 8.01 2.76
N LYS A 91 13.04 7.34 2.19
CA LYS A 91 11.62 7.58 2.48
C LYS A 91 11.05 6.46 3.33
N ARG A 92 10.10 6.82 4.20
CA ARG A 92 9.32 5.83 4.97
C ARG A 92 8.50 4.95 4.01
N VAL A 93 8.35 3.67 4.37
CA VAL A 93 7.56 2.71 3.61
C VAL A 93 6.14 2.62 4.19
N MET A 94 5.13 2.76 3.33
CA MET A 94 3.71 2.58 3.67
C MET A 94 3.28 1.18 3.24
N LEU A 95 2.89 0.34 4.20
CA LEU A 95 2.43 -1.02 3.95
C LEU A 95 0.92 -1.01 3.66
N LEU A 96 0.53 -1.58 2.53
CA LEU A 96 -0.87 -1.73 2.12
C LEU A 96 -1.13 -3.23 1.90
N GLY A 97 -1.68 -3.88 2.92
CA GLY A 97 -2.12 -5.27 2.85
C GLY A 97 -3.63 -5.36 2.61
N GLN A 98 -4.05 -6.41 1.92
CA GLN A 98 -5.46 -6.79 1.85
C GLN A 98 -5.76 -7.72 3.05
N SER A 99 -6.76 -7.38 3.87
CA SER A 99 -7.27 -8.29 4.88
C SER A 99 -8.26 -9.27 4.23
N LYS A 100 -8.25 -10.54 4.64
CA LYS A 100 -9.42 -11.41 4.50
C LYS A 100 -10.62 -10.73 5.15
N ASP A 101 -11.77 -10.75 4.46
CA ASP A 101 -13.05 -10.54 5.11
C ASP A 101 -13.19 -11.58 6.22
N ILE A 102 -13.33 -11.10 7.45
CA ILE A 102 -13.75 -11.90 8.59
C ILE A 102 -15.23 -12.19 8.35
N TYR A 103 -15.55 -13.36 7.79
CA TYR A 103 -16.90 -13.93 7.80
C TYR A 103 -17.13 -14.74 9.07
#